data_AF-A0A3R7YBQ7-F1
#
_entry.id   AF-A0A3R7YBQ7-F1
#
_cell.length_a   1.000
_cell.length_b   1.000
_cell.length_c   1.000
_cell.angle_alpha   90.00
_cell.angle_beta   90.00
_cell.angle_gamma   90.00
#
_symmetry.space_group_name_H-M   'P 1'
#
loop_
_entity.id
_entity.type
_entity.pdbx_description
1 polymer ?
#
loop_
_entity_poly.entity_id
_entity_poly.type
_entity_poly.pdbx_seq_one_letter_code
_entity_poly.pdbx_strand_id
1 'polypeptide(L)'
;METGINPWSNNQSVDVNRLFAEFGIAPVEDEAARLADPPAFFRRNIVVGHRDYGPIVDAINSGSKFNVMTGFMPSGHPHLGHLMVMREVVWHVEHGGRGYIAIADREAHAVRGLSWDACQMYGREYLECLYALGFSGTAYYQSRNEQLKDLAFETAIKIKFSDLSAIYGFSQETALAHADSVATQVADILYPQYIDGPAPTVVPVGIDQDPHLRLTRDVAHKMRWFTVLDRGDHISIRSKNAPVHAMDAVESAFPGAKRYEGHIDVSGADCLAVSEQVRSIEVAEGGYGFFTPSSTYHTFMEGLQGGKMSSSVEESLFWFDEPLDSVRKKVMSALTGGRMTKEEQVRFGGEPDTCPVYLLNRFHMVEDDTLLLEIRSACMSGSLLCGSCKKATFERVKEFLSDFKDRRDAVSHMVVG
;
A
#
# COMPACT_ATOMS: atom_id res chain seq x y z
N MET A 1 30.64 5.38 -13.53
CA MET A 1 29.20 5.74 -13.50
C MET A 1 29.09 6.89 -12.55
N GLU A 2 28.85 8.10 -13.06
CA GLU A 2 28.65 9.27 -12.22
C GLU A 2 27.44 9.02 -11.33
N THR A 3 27.64 9.02 -10.01
CA THR A 3 26.56 9.04 -9.03
C THR A 3 25.86 10.40 -9.16
N GLY A 4 24.89 10.47 -10.06
CA GLY A 4 23.98 11.61 -10.19
C GLY A 4 23.32 11.85 -8.83
N ILE A 5 23.46 13.07 -8.32
CA ILE A 5 22.83 13.49 -7.06
C ILE A 5 21.32 13.37 -7.24
N ASN A 6 20.68 12.43 -6.54
CA ASN A 6 19.21 12.33 -6.50
C ASN A 6 18.66 13.61 -5.82
N PRO A 7 17.94 14.49 -6.53
CA PRO A 7 17.46 15.74 -5.95
C PRO A 7 16.39 15.54 -4.86
N TRP A 8 15.90 14.31 -4.70
CA TRP A 8 14.91 13.87 -3.71
C TRP A 8 15.51 13.10 -2.54
N SER A 9 16.84 12.94 -2.46
CA SER A 9 17.49 12.31 -1.32
C SER A 9 17.35 13.22 -0.08
N ASN A 10 16.53 12.81 0.90
CA ASN A 10 16.23 13.61 2.08
C ASN A 10 17.15 13.27 3.28
N ASN A 11 17.40 14.23 4.18
CA ASN A 11 18.15 14.04 5.45
C ASN A 11 17.37 13.22 6.51
N GLN A 12 16.12 12.84 6.24
CA GLN A 12 15.39 11.79 7.00
C GLN A 12 15.99 10.38 6.80
N SER A 13 17.03 10.25 5.98
CA SER A 13 17.68 8.99 5.60
C SER A 13 18.17 8.15 6.79
N VAL A 14 18.59 8.76 7.89
CA VAL A 14 19.19 7.99 9.01
C VAL A 14 18.15 7.13 9.74
N ASP A 15 16.96 7.67 10.02
CA ASP A 15 15.90 6.92 10.71
C ASP A 15 15.19 5.94 9.77
N VAL A 16 14.96 6.31 8.51
CA VAL A 16 14.35 5.41 7.51
C VAL A 16 15.26 4.23 7.20
N ASN A 17 16.56 4.44 7.00
CA ASN A 17 17.51 3.35 6.77
C ASN A 17 17.66 2.42 7.98
N ARG A 18 17.56 2.97 9.20
CA ARG A 18 17.55 2.17 10.42
C ARG A 18 16.28 1.32 10.51
N LEU A 19 15.11 1.91 10.25
CA LEU A 19 13.85 1.18 10.18
C LEU A 19 13.91 0.09 9.10
N PHE A 20 14.52 0.37 7.95
CA PHE A 20 14.68 -0.61 6.87
C PHE A 20 15.50 -1.82 7.31
N ALA A 21 16.63 -1.59 7.98
CA ALA A 21 17.47 -2.66 8.50
C ALA A 21 16.77 -3.47 9.61
N GLU A 22 16.02 -2.81 10.50
CA GLU A 22 15.30 -3.46 11.60
C GLU A 22 14.13 -4.33 11.11
N PHE A 23 13.37 -3.85 10.12
CA PHE A 23 12.20 -4.55 9.59
C PHE A 23 12.51 -5.42 8.38
N GLY A 24 13.74 -5.41 7.85
CA GLY A 24 14.11 -6.12 6.63
C GLY A 24 13.34 -5.62 5.41
N ILE A 25 13.20 -4.29 5.30
CA ILE A 25 12.63 -3.59 4.14
C ILE A 25 13.81 -3.19 3.24
N ALA A 26 13.71 -3.48 1.94
CA ALA A 26 14.71 -3.09 0.97
C ALA A 26 14.37 -1.73 0.34
N PRO A 27 15.36 -0.92 -0.09
CA PRO A 27 15.10 0.30 -0.86
C PRO A 27 14.38 -0.01 -2.17
N VAL A 28 13.38 0.79 -2.53
CA VAL A 28 12.60 0.55 -3.76
C VAL A 28 13.33 0.97 -5.05
N GLU A 29 14.41 1.74 -4.93
CA GLU A 29 15.13 2.34 -6.05
C GLU A 29 15.58 1.29 -7.09
N ASP A 30 16.15 0.17 -6.64
CA ASP A 30 16.65 -0.88 -7.52
C ASP A 30 15.51 -1.55 -8.31
N GLU A 31 14.37 -1.78 -7.67
CA GLU A 31 13.18 -2.37 -8.32
C GLU A 31 12.49 -1.37 -9.25
N ALA A 32 12.39 -0.10 -8.84
CA ALA A 32 11.81 0.95 -9.64
C ALA A 32 12.62 1.24 -10.91
N ALA A 33 13.96 1.12 -10.85
CA ALA A 33 14.84 1.29 -12.01
C ALA A 33 14.65 0.23 -13.10
N ARG A 34 13.99 -0.90 -12.78
CA ARG A 34 13.66 -1.97 -13.73
C ARG A 34 12.34 -1.71 -14.48
N LEU A 35 11.59 -0.70 -14.09
CA LEU A 35 10.36 -0.27 -14.78
C LEU A 35 10.72 0.69 -15.93
N ALA A 36 10.01 0.58 -17.05
CA ALA A 36 10.27 1.43 -18.22
C ALA A 36 9.96 2.93 -17.98
N ASP A 37 8.86 3.22 -17.28
CA ASP A 37 8.46 4.58 -16.88
C ASP A 37 7.96 4.56 -15.43
N PRO A 38 8.87 4.66 -14.44
CA PRO A 38 8.48 4.62 -13.04
C PRO A 38 7.67 5.89 -12.70
N PRO A 39 6.51 5.79 -12.04
CA PRO A 39 5.65 6.92 -11.69
C PRO A 39 6.30 7.89 -10.71
N ALA A 40 5.71 9.09 -10.60
CA ALA A 40 6.19 10.17 -9.76
C ALA A 40 6.45 9.74 -8.30
N PHE A 41 5.63 8.86 -7.72
CA PHE A 41 5.82 8.42 -6.34
C PHE A 41 7.08 7.55 -6.13
N PHE A 42 7.57 6.84 -7.16
CA PHE A 42 8.88 6.20 -7.13
C PHE A 42 9.99 7.20 -7.47
N ARG A 43 9.87 7.96 -8.56
CA ARG A 43 10.91 8.91 -8.99
C ARG A 43 11.23 9.96 -7.93
N ARG A 44 10.21 10.40 -7.19
CA ARG A 44 10.32 11.42 -6.16
C ARG A 44 10.60 10.84 -4.78
N ASN A 45 10.87 9.53 -4.65
CA ASN A 45 11.16 8.89 -3.36
C ASN A 45 10.03 9.13 -2.31
N ILE A 46 8.77 9.03 -2.74
CA ILE A 46 7.59 9.07 -1.85
C ILE A 46 7.34 7.66 -1.33
N VAL A 47 7.31 6.69 -2.24
CA VAL A 47 7.51 5.28 -1.94
C VAL A 47 9.01 5.07 -1.84
N VAL A 48 9.46 4.64 -0.65
CA VAL A 48 10.88 4.63 -0.27
C VAL A 48 11.45 3.22 -0.16
N GLY A 49 10.60 2.23 0.12
CA GLY A 49 11.03 0.87 0.38
C GLY A 49 10.02 -0.16 -0.08
N HIS A 50 10.42 -1.42 -0.03
CA HIS A 50 9.57 -2.55 -0.41
C HIS A 50 9.95 -3.85 0.32
N ARG A 51 9.07 -4.84 0.21
CA ARG A 51 9.33 -6.24 0.55
C ARG A 51 8.82 -7.11 -0.59
N ASP A 52 9.71 -7.93 -1.15
CA ASP A 52 9.42 -8.86 -2.24
C ASP A 52 8.67 -8.21 -3.41
N TYR A 53 9.05 -7.01 -3.85
CA TYR A 53 8.37 -6.31 -4.94
C TYR A 53 8.88 -6.73 -6.32
N GLY A 54 10.06 -7.38 -6.39
CA GLY A 54 10.62 -7.94 -7.61
C GLY A 54 9.64 -8.79 -8.44
N PRO A 55 8.92 -9.77 -7.87
CA PRO A 55 7.90 -10.54 -8.60
C PRO A 55 6.77 -9.71 -9.21
N ILE A 56 6.47 -8.53 -8.66
CA ILE A 56 5.46 -7.61 -9.19
C ILE A 56 6.05 -6.84 -10.37
N VAL A 57 7.29 -6.36 -10.24
CA VAL A 57 8.04 -5.74 -11.35
C VAL A 57 8.24 -6.72 -12.50
N ASP A 58 8.56 -7.98 -12.21
CA ASP A 58 8.64 -9.06 -13.20
C ASP A 58 7.30 -9.26 -13.91
N ALA A 59 6.20 -9.25 -13.14
CA ALA A 59 4.86 -9.38 -13.69
C ALA A 59 4.48 -8.21 -14.61
N ILE A 60 4.77 -6.97 -14.20
CA ILE A 60 4.57 -5.76 -15.01
C ILE A 60 5.37 -5.85 -16.32
N ASN A 61 6.67 -6.17 -16.23
CA ASN A 61 7.56 -6.22 -17.39
C ASN A 61 7.23 -7.35 -18.38
N SER A 62 6.75 -8.49 -17.87
CA SER A 62 6.36 -9.65 -18.69
C SER A 62 4.91 -9.64 -19.16
N GLY A 63 4.07 -8.75 -18.60
CA GLY A 63 2.62 -8.76 -18.79
C GLY A 63 1.93 -9.98 -18.15
N SER A 64 2.55 -10.61 -17.15
CA SER A 64 1.96 -11.74 -16.43
C SER A 64 1.06 -11.27 -15.26
N LYS A 65 0.24 -12.18 -14.74
CA LYS A 65 -0.78 -11.84 -13.74
C LYS A 65 -0.17 -11.44 -12.41
N PHE A 66 -0.67 -10.35 -11.82
CA PHE A 66 -0.48 -9.98 -10.43
C PHE A 66 -1.71 -9.25 -9.90
N ASN A 67 -1.81 -9.13 -8.59
CA ASN A 67 -2.87 -8.41 -7.91
C ASN A 67 -2.30 -7.17 -7.20
N VAL A 68 -3.10 -6.12 -7.10
CA VAL A 68 -2.88 -5.01 -6.18
C VAL A 68 -4.08 -4.92 -5.25
N MET A 69 -3.81 -4.84 -3.95
CA MET A 69 -4.85 -4.80 -2.93
C MET A 69 -4.56 -3.72 -1.89
N THR A 70 -5.58 -2.97 -1.50
CA THR A 70 -5.53 -2.12 -0.30
C THR A 70 -6.89 -2.04 0.38
N GLY A 71 -6.91 -1.56 1.62
CA GLY A 71 -8.12 -1.35 2.40
C GLY A 71 -8.24 0.10 2.85
N PHE A 72 -9.45 0.64 2.79
CA PHE A 72 -9.78 1.96 3.34
C PHE A 72 -10.78 1.80 4.48
N MET A 73 -10.41 2.27 5.67
CA MET A 73 -11.32 2.37 6.80
C MET A 73 -12.26 3.58 6.60
N PRO A 74 -13.59 3.38 6.52
CA PRO A 74 -14.55 4.45 6.29
C PRO A 74 -14.81 5.24 7.59
N SER A 75 -13.81 6.00 8.07
CA SER A 75 -13.86 6.71 9.36
C SER A 75 -13.62 8.21 9.25
N GLY A 76 -14.43 8.88 8.43
CA GLY A 76 -14.30 10.31 8.10
C GLY A 76 -14.19 10.51 6.59
N HIS A 77 -14.10 11.77 6.17
CA HIS A 77 -13.99 12.10 4.75
C HIS A 77 -12.62 11.70 4.16
N PRO A 78 -12.53 11.35 2.87
CA PRO A 78 -11.25 11.14 2.21
C PRO A 78 -10.45 12.45 2.10
N HIS A 79 -9.12 12.33 2.14
CA HIS A 79 -8.17 13.45 2.18
C HIS A 79 -6.88 13.10 1.44
N LEU A 80 -5.94 14.05 1.36
CA LEU A 80 -4.67 13.91 0.62
C LEU A 80 -3.84 12.66 0.98
N GLY A 81 -3.77 12.29 2.27
CA GLY A 81 -3.10 11.03 2.66
C GLY A 81 -3.66 9.78 1.95
N HIS A 82 -4.98 9.71 1.76
CA HIS A 82 -5.63 8.61 1.04
C HIS A 82 -5.36 8.68 -0.47
N LEU A 83 -5.32 9.89 -1.03
CA LEU A 83 -5.07 10.13 -2.46
C LEU A 83 -3.75 9.53 -2.94
N MET A 84 -2.71 9.55 -2.11
CA MET A 84 -1.42 8.94 -2.45
C MET A 84 -1.57 7.44 -2.71
N VAL A 85 -2.17 6.71 -1.76
CA VAL A 85 -2.40 5.27 -1.86
C VAL A 85 -3.35 4.94 -3.03
N MET A 86 -4.41 5.72 -3.21
CA MET A 86 -5.34 5.54 -4.32
C MET A 86 -4.63 5.66 -5.68
N ARG A 87 -3.75 6.65 -5.86
CA ARG A 87 -2.95 6.82 -7.08
C ARG A 87 -1.99 5.65 -7.31
N GLU A 88 -1.35 5.15 -6.26
CA GLU A 88 -0.46 4.00 -6.37
C GLU A 88 -1.22 2.75 -6.81
N VAL A 89 -2.39 2.49 -6.24
CA VAL A 89 -3.27 1.38 -6.67
C VAL A 89 -3.69 1.52 -8.13
N VAL A 90 -4.19 2.70 -8.52
CA VAL A 90 -4.63 2.96 -9.90
C VAL A 90 -3.49 2.71 -10.88
N TRP A 91 -2.29 3.19 -10.57
CA TRP A 91 -1.12 2.98 -11.41
C TRP A 91 -0.81 1.48 -11.60
N HIS A 92 -0.85 0.67 -10.54
CA HIS A 92 -0.64 -0.77 -10.66
C HIS A 92 -1.73 -1.45 -11.52
N VAL A 93 -2.98 -0.99 -11.43
CA VAL A 93 -4.08 -1.48 -12.27
C VAL A 93 -3.84 -1.14 -13.75
N GLU A 94 -3.44 0.10 -14.05
CA GLU A 94 -3.10 0.54 -15.41
C GLU A 94 -1.93 -0.25 -16.01
N HIS A 95 -1.08 -0.85 -15.18
CA HIS A 95 0.06 -1.68 -15.57
C HIS A 95 -0.23 -3.19 -15.54
N GLY A 96 -1.52 -3.57 -15.63
CA GLY A 96 -1.95 -4.96 -15.81
C GLY A 96 -2.31 -5.69 -14.51
N GLY A 97 -2.23 -5.02 -13.36
CA GLY A 97 -2.63 -5.59 -12.08
C GLY A 97 -4.14 -5.72 -11.95
N ARG A 98 -4.60 -6.79 -11.30
CA ARG A 98 -6.01 -6.88 -10.87
C ARG A 98 -6.20 -6.13 -9.56
N GLY A 99 -7.04 -5.10 -9.58
CA GLY A 99 -7.28 -4.23 -8.43
C GLY A 99 -8.35 -4.75 -7.47
N TYR A 100 -8.04 -4.73 -6.17
CA TYR A 100 -8.94 -5.12 -5.09
C TYR A 100 -8.97 -4.07 -3.98
N ILE A 101 -10.17 -3.62 -3.61
CA ILE A 101 -10.35 -2.56 -2.62
C ILE A 101 -11.37 -2.97 -1.58
N ALA A 102 -10.90 -3.10 -0.35
CA ALA A 102 -11.76 -3.35 0.80
C ALA A 102 -12.21 -2.02 1.42
N ILE A 103 -13.50 -1.83 1.60
CA ILE A 103 -14.05 -0.86 2.54
C ILE A 103 -14.18 -1.55 3.90
N ALA A 104 -13.32 -1.16 4.84
CA ALA A 104 -13.16 -1.80 6.14
C ALA A 104 -14.25 -1.38 7.16
N ASP A 105 -15.51 -1.55 6.77
CA ASP A 105 -16.68 -1.08 7.52
C ASP A 105 -16.92 -1.87 8.83
N ARG A 106 -16.51 -3.14 8.90
CA ARG A 106 -16.57 -3.94 10.14
C ARG A 106 -15.62 -3.40 11.19
N GLU A 107 -14.38 -3.07 10.80
CA GLU A 107 -13.40 -2.45 11.69
C GLU A 107 -13.87 -1.05 12.14
N ALA A 108 -14.34 -0.23 11.20
CA ALA A 108 -14.89 1.08 11.51
C ALA A 108 -16.05 1.00 12.53
N HIS A 109 -16.96 0.04 12.37
CA HIS A 109 -18.05 -0.19 13.32
C HIS A 109 -17.54 -0.68 14.68
N ALA A 110 -16.70 -1.72 14.70
CA ALA A 110 -16.28 -2.40 15.93
C ALA A 110 -15.27 -1.61 16.76
N VAL A 111 -14.35 -0.89 16.11
CA VAL A 111 -13.21 -0.23 16.75
C VAL A 111 -13.43 1.27 16.91
N ARG A 112 -14.08 1.91 15.92
CA ARG A 112 -14.35 3.36 15.94
C ARG A 112 -15.77 3.71 16.40
N GLY A 113 -16.64 2.71 16.59
CA GLY A 113 -18.00 2.92 17.08
C GLY A 113 -18.92 3.65 16.10
N LEU A 114 -18.60 3.63 14.80
CA LEU A 114 -19.42 4.28 13.77
C LEU A 114 -20.68 3.47 13.49
N SER A 115 -21.80 4.13 13.19
CA SER A 115 -23.00 3.42 12.73
C SER A 115 -22.77 2.82 11.34
N TRP A 116 -23.52 1.76 11.00
CA TRP A 116 -23.48 1.18 9.65
C TRP A 116 -23.82 2.19 8.55
N ASP A 117 -24.76 3.12 8.83
CA ASP A 117 -25.09 4.21 7.91
C ASP A 117 -23.91 5.15 7.68
N ALA A 118 -23.14 5.47 8.73
CA ALA A 118 -21.94 6.29 8.62
C ALA A 118 -20.84 5.54 7.84
N CYS A 119 -20.64 4.25 8.10
CA CYS A 119 -19.71 3.42 7.34
C CYS A 119 -20.08 3.37 5.85
N GLN A 120 -21.37 3.26 5.52
CA GLN A 120 -21.83 3.28 4.13
C GLN A 120 -21.59 4.64 3.47
N MET A 121 -21.91 5.73 4.17
CA MET A 121 -21.71 7.08 3.66
C MET A 121 -20.24 7.36 3.33
N TYR A 122 -19.33 7.16 4.29
CA TYR A 122 -17.90 7.35 4.06
C TYR A 122 -17.37 6.36 3.03
N GLY A 123 -17.77 5.09 3.09
CA GLY A 123 -17.38 4.08 2.11
C GLY A 123 -17.67 4.51 0.67
N ARG A 124 -18.85 5.11 0.42
CA ARG A 124 -19.21 5.65 -0.89
C ARG A 124 -18.30 6.81 -1.30
N GLU A 125 -18.00 7.75 -0.42
CA GLU A 125 -17.09 8.87 -0.72
C GLU A 125 -15.69 8.39 -1.12
N TYR A 126 -15.16 7.37 -0.43
CA TYR A 126 -13.86 6.77 -0.76
C TYR A 126 -13.88 6.11 -2.15
N LEU A 127 -14.94 5.37 -2.46
CA LEU A 127 -15.10 4.73 -3.78
C LEU A 127 -15.28 5.75 -4.90
N GLU A 128 -16.04 6.83 -4.67
CA GLU A 128 -16.18 7.93 -5.64
C GLU A 128 -14.83 8.55 -5.96
N CYS A 129 -14.05 8.86 -4.91
CA CYS A 129 -12.70 9.40 -5.08
C CYS A 129 -11.82 8.45 -5.88
N LEU A 130 -11.86 7.16 -5.57
CA LEU A 130 -11.04 6.15 -6.24
C LEU A 130 -11.44 5.97 -7.72
N TYR A 131 -12.74 5.88 -8.03
CA TYR A 131 -13.22 5.78 -9.41
C TYR A 131 -12.95 7.05 -10.21
N ALA A 132 -13.01 8.23 -9.59
CA ALA A 132 -12.65 9.50 -10.23
C ALA A 132 -11.17 9.59 -10.62
N LEU A 133 -10.31 8.78 -9.97
CA LEU A 133 -8.90 8.62 -10.34
C LEU A 133 -8.69 7.60 -11.46
N GLY A 134 -9.74 6.90 -11.92
CA GLY A 134 -9.67 5.93 -13.02
C GLY A 134 -9.52 4.48 -12.58
N PHE A 135 -9.72 4.16 -11.30
CA PHE A 135 -9.64 2.77 -10.85
C PHE A 135 -10.69 1.88 -11.53
N SER A 136 -10.23 0.76 -12.10
CA SER A 136 -11.07 -0.30 -12.66
C SER A 136 -10.72 -1.63 -12.00
N GLY A 137 -11.53 -2.08 -11.05
CA GLY A 137 -11.30 -3.33 -10.33
C GLY A 137 -12.45 -3.68 -9.40
N THR A 138 -12.20 -4.63 -8.50
CA THR A 138 -13.20 -5.11 -7.55
C THR A 138 -13.12 -4.30 -6.27
N ALA A 139 -14.22 -3.66 -5.90
CA ALA A 139 -14.39 -3.05 -4.59
C ALA A 139 -15.50 -3.75 -3.81
N TYR A 140 -15.32 -3.91 -2.50
CA TYR A 140 -16.31 -4.57 -1.64
C TYR A 140 -16.32 -3.99 -0.22
N TYR A 141 -17.46 -4.12 0.44
CA TYR A 141 -17.61 -3.87 1.87
C TYR A 141 -17.35 -5.18 2.64
N GLN A 142 -16.53 -5.15 3.69
CA GLN A 142 -16.25 -6.34 4.49
C GLN A 142 -17.55 -6.95 5.06
N SER A 143 -18.52 -6.12 5.45
CA SER A 143 -19.81 -6.57 5.99
C SER A 143 -20.70 -7.32 4.99
N ARG A 144 -20.47 -7.16 3.68
CA ARG A 144 -21.29 -7.72 2.59
C ARG A 144 -20.62 -8.86 1.81
N ASN A 145 -19.39 -9.21 2.17
CA ASN A 145 -18.61 -10.22 1.46
C ASN A 145 -18.54 -11.53 2.27
N GLU A 146 -19.39 -12.51 1.93
CA GLU A 146 -19.45 -13.79 2.64
C GLU A 146 -18.17 -14.64 2.44
N GLN A 147 -17.64 -14.67 1.22
CA GLN A 147 -16.40 -15.42 0.93
C GLN A 147 -15.21 -14.88 1.71
N LEU A 148 -15.15 -13.56 1.91
CA LEU A 148 -14.16 -12.93 2.78
C LEU A 148 -14.35 -13.35 4.24
N LYS A 149 -15.58 -13.40 4.74
CA LYS A 149 -15.85 -13.79 6.14
C LYS A 149 -15.43 -15.24 6.40
N ASP A 150 -15.70 -16.14 5.46
CA ASP A 150 -15.23 -17.52 5.53
C ASP A 150 -13.70 -17.59 5.52
N LEU A 151 -13.04 -16.84 4.63
CA LEU A 151 -11.58 -16.76 4.61
C LEU A 151 -11.01 -16.16 5.90
N ALA A 152 -11.66 -15.15 6.48
CA ALA A 152 -11.26 -14.54 7.76
C ALA A 152 -11.32 -15.54 8.92
N PHE A 153 -12.31 -16.44 8.91
CA PHE A 153 -12.35 -17.54 9.87
C PHE A 153 -11.18 -18.50 9.67
N GLU A 154 -10.88 -18.87 8.43
CA GLU A 154 -9.76 -19.76 8.08
C GLU A 154 -8.39 -19.16 8.44
N THR A 155 -8.20 -17.86 8.22
CA THR A 155 -6.97 -17.15 8.62
C THR A 155 -6.86 -17.05 10.15
N ALA A 156 -7.98 -16.82 10.85
CA ALA A 156 -8.01 -16.74 12.31
C ALA A 156 -7.49 -18.02 12.99
N ILE A 157 -7.73 -19.20 12.41
CA ILE A 157 -7.19 -20.48 12.90
C ILE A 157 -5.65 -20.46 12.98
N LYS A 158 -4.97 -19.63 12.17
CA LYS A 158 -3.51 -19.54 12.10
C LYS A 158 -2.91 -18.38 12.90
N ILE A 159 -3.75 -17.53 13.50
CA ILE A 159 -3.36 -16.37 14.30
C ILE A 159 -3.44 -16.73 15.77
N LYS A 160 -2.35 -16.53 16.51
CA LYS A 160 -2.33 -16.75 17.96
C LYS A 160 -2.62 -15.44 18.69
N PHE A 161 -3.23 -15.54 19.87
CA PHE A 161 -3.44 -14.37 20.72
C PHE A 161 -2.12 -13.66 21.08
N SER A 162 -1.01 -14.41 21.24
CA SER A 162 0.32 -13.83 21.45
C SER A 162 0.77 -12.93 20.31
N ASP A 163 0.37 -13.25 19.06
CA ASP A 163 0.69 -12.43 17.89
C ASP A 163 -0.08 -11.10 18.00
N LEU A 164 -1.36 -11.16 18.38
CA LEU A 164 -2.20 -9.98 18.58
C LEU A 164 -1.69 -9.08 19.72
N SER A 165 -1.27 -9.67 20.84
CA SER A 165 -0.67 -8.91 21.94
C SER A 165 0.64 -8.24 21.54
N ALA A 166 1.51 -8.94 20.79
CA ALA A 166 2.80 -8.40 20.38
C ALA A 166 2.69 -7.27 19.35
N ILE A 167 1.74 -7.37 18.42
CA ILE A 167 1.61 -6.42 17.30
C ILE A 167 0.70 -5.24 17.67
N TYR A 168 -0.42 -5.51 18.34
CA TYR A 168 -1.47 -4.51 18.59
C TYR A 168 -1.66 -4.15 20.06
N GLY A 169 -0.90 -4.80 20.97
CA GLY A 169 -1.05 -4.57 22.41
C GLY A 169 -2.35 -5.13 22.99
N PHE A 170 -2.98 -6.10 22.32
CA PHE A 170 -4.25 -6.67 22.78
C PHE A 170 -4.11 -7.39 24.12
N SER A 171 -5.14 -7.22 24.95
CA SER A 171 -5.26 -7.76 26.29
C SER A 171 -6.61 -8.49 26.45
N GLN A 172 -6.86 -9.05 27.64
CA GLN A 172 -8.14 -9.68 27.96
C GLN A 172 -9.34 -8.71 27.92
N GLU A 173 -9.07 -7.39 27.93
CA GLU A 173 -10.09 -6.35 27.82
C GLU A 173 -10.41 -5.99 26.36
N THR A 174 -9.62 -6.47 25.40
CA THR A 174 -9.86 -6.19 23.98
C THR A 174 -11.11 -6.93 23.50
N ALA A 175 -12.04 -6.19 22.88
CA ALA A 175 -13.26 -6.75 22.32
C ALA A 175 -12.95 -7.79 21.23
N LEU A 176 -13.69 -8.91 21.21
CA LEU A 176 -13.52 -9.96 20.21
C LEU A 176 -13.68 -9.45 18.78
N ALA A 177 -14.57 -8.48 18.55
CA ALA A 177 -14.75 -7.87 17.24
C ALA A 177 -13.51 -7.09 16.75
N HIS A 178 -12.71 -6.52 17.66
CA HIS A 178 -11.43 -5.89 17.32
C HIS A 178 -10.34 -6.93 17.05
N ALA A 179 -10.37 -8.09 17.72
CA ALA A 179 -9.52 -9.21 17.36
C ALA A 179 -9.87 -9.79 15.97
N ASP A 180 -11.16 -9.93 15.69
CA ASP A 180 -11.69 -10.42 14.43
C ASP A 180 -11.40 -9.49 13.24
N SER A 181 -11.35 -8.16 13.47
CA SER A 181 -10.97 -7.22 12.40
C SER A 181 -9.54 -7.44 11.91
N VAL A 182 -8.61 -7.86 12.77
CA VAL A 182 -7.24 -8.22 12.36
C VAL A 182 -7.25 -9.44 11.42
N ALA A 183 -8.00 -10.49 11.77
CA ALA A 183 -8.13 -11.68 10.91
C ALA A 183 -8.82 -11.33 9.58
N THR A 184 -9.81 -10.44 9.61
CA THR A 184 -10.49 -9.92 8.43
C THR A 184 -9.53 -9.16 7.51
N GLN A 185 -8.66 -8.29 8.05
CA GLN A 185 -7.65 -7.59 7.25
C GLN A 185 -6.59 -8.54 6.63
N VAL A 186 -6.16 -9.56 7.38
CA VAL A 186 -5.30 -10.63 6.83
C VAL A 186 -6.00 -11.33 5.66
N ALA A 187 -7.30 -11.63 5.82
CA ALA A 187 -8.09 -12.23 4.75
C ALA A 187 -8.28 -11.28 3.57
N ASP A 188 -8.48 -9.96 3.78
CA ASP A 188 -8.61 -8.99 2.70
C ASP A 188 -7.38 -9.01 1.77
N ILE A 189 -6.18 -9.13 2.34
CA ILE A 189 -4.92 -9.20 1.57
C ILE A 189 -4.79 -10.52 0.79
N LEU A 190 -5.29 -11.62 1.33
CA LEU A 190 -5.24 -12.94 0.68
C LEU A 190 -6.44 -13.20 -0.23
N TYR A 191 -7.51 -12.44 -0.08
CA TYR A 191 -8.77 -12.56 -0.81
C TYR A 191 -8.60 -12.56 -2.33
N PRO A 192 -7.79 -11.67 -2.95
CA PRO A 192 -7.53 -11.72 -4.39
C PRO A 192 -7.03 -13.09 -4.86
N GLN A 193 -6.15 -13.71 -4.08
CA GLN A 193 -5.57 -15.02 -4.40
C GLN A 193 -6.54 -16.17 -4.14
N TYR A 194 -7.49 -15.98 -3.24
CA TYR A 194 -8.51 -16.96 -2.92
C TYR A 194 -9.58 -17.04 -4.02
N ILE A 195 -10.06 -15.88 -4.52
CA ILE A 195 -11.17 -15.85 -5.48
C ILE A 195 -10.74 -15.97 -6.94
N ASP A 196 -9.56 -15.44 -7.29
CA ASP A 196 -9.04 -15.45 -8.67
C ASP A 196 -7.88 -16.45 -8.88
N GLY A 197 -7.56 -17.19 -7.83
CA GLY A 197 -6.43 -18.10 -7.77
C GLY A 197 -5.10 -17.41 -7.47
N PRO A 198 -4.06 -18.17 -7.11
CA PRO A 198 -2.80 -17.59 -6.65
C PRO A 198 -2.08 -16.76 -7.70
N ALA A 199 -1.64 -15.57 -7.29
CA ALA A 199 -0.76 -14.69 -8.05
C ALA A 199 0.04 -13.80 -7.08
N PRO A 200 1.22 -13.30 -7.47
CA PRO A 200 1.91 -12.23 -6.76
C PRO A 200 0.92 -11.10 -6.43
N THR A 201 0.94 -10.62 -5.18
CA THR A 201 -0.02 -9.61 -4.70
C THR A 201 0.75 -8.53 -3.98
N VAL A 202 0.64 -7.27 -4.43
CA VAL A 202 1.25 -6.11 -3.78
C VAL A 202 0.23 -5.36 -2.93
N VAL A 203 0.66 -4.96 -1.73
CA VAL A 203 -0.11 -4.12 -0.82
C VAL A 203 0.65 -2.81 -0.56
N PRO A 204 0.19 -1.67 -1.14
CA PRO A 204 0.72 -0.36 -0.83
C PRO A 204 0.35 0.08 0.59
N VAL A 205 1.34 0.36 1.43
CA VAL A 205 1.12 0.73 2.84
C VAL A 205 2.13 1.73 3.39
N GLY A 206 1.78 2.37 4.50
CA GLY A 206 2.75 3.12 5.30
C GLY A 206 3.70 2.17 6.04
N ILE A 207 4.88 2.68 6.41
CA ILE A 207 5.91 1.90 7.14
C ILE A 207 5.36 1.33 8.47
N ASP A 208 4.45 2.04 9.13
CA ASP A 208 3.81 1.63 10.38
C ASP A 208 2.92 0.38 10.25
N GLN A 209 2.54 -0.02 9.04
CA GLN A 209 1.71 -1.20 8.78
C GLN A 209 2.55 -2.48 8.55
N ASP A 210 3.89 -2.39 8.50
CA ASP A 210 4.76 -3.55 8.31
C ASP A 210 4.49 -4.72 9.29
N PRO A 211 4.26 -4.49 10.59
CA PRO A 211 3.94 -5.57 11.52
C PRO A 211 2.71 -6.39 11.10
N HIS A 212 1.67 -5.75 10.56
CA HIS A 212 0.49 -6.44 10.05
C HIS A 212 0.79 -7.22 8.76
N LEU A 213 1.59 -6.66 7.86
CA LEU A 213 2.03 -7.37 6.65
C LEU A 213 2.86 -8.60 6.98
N ARG A 214 3.71 -8.53 8.00
CA ARG A 214 4.48 -9.68 8.49
C ARG A 214 3.57 -10.78 9.04
N LEU A 215 2.58 -10.41 9.86
CA LEU A 215 1.55 -11.36 10.32
C LEU A 215 0.84 -12.03 9.14
N THR A 216 0.43 -11.24 8.15
CA THR A 216 -0.26 -11.73 6.95
C THR A 216 0.60 -12.71 6.17
N ARG A 217 1.90 -12.40 5.98
CA ARG A 217 2.85 -13.31 5.32
C ARG A 217 3.05 -14.60 6.09
N ASP A 218 3.14 -14.53 7.41
CA ASP A 218 3.25 -15.72 8.27
C ASP A 218 1.98 -16.59 8.17
N VAL A 219 0.80 -15.97 8.14
CA VAL A 219 -0.48 -16.68 7.94
C VAL A 219 -0.54 -17.30 6.55
N ALA A 220 -0.25 -16.54 5.49
CA ALA A 220 -0.21 -17.03 4.12
C ALA A 220 0.71 -18.24 3.99
N HIS A 221 1.91 -18.14 4.59
CA HIS A 221 2.85 -19.26 4.65
C HIS A 221 2.25 -20.43 5.42
N LYS A 222 1.71 -20.26 6.63
CA LYS A 222 1.09 -21.33 7.45
C LYS A 222 -0.10 -22.01 6.77
N MET A 223 -0.80 -21.33 5.86
CA MET A 223 -1.91 -21.89 5.09
C MET A 223 -1.47 -22.73 3.88
N ARG A 224 -0.18 -22.67 3.49
CA ARG A 224 0.39 -23.55 2.47
C ARG A 224 0.59 -24.96 2.96
N TRP A 225 0.29 -25.93 2.10
CA TRP A 225 0.61 -27.34 2.33
C TRP A 225 2.07 -27.69 2.07
N PHE A 226 2.74 -26.96 1.19
CA PHE A 226 4.11 -27.26 0.79
C PHE A 226 5.05 -26.06 0.93
N THR A 227 6.32 -26.34 1.24
CA THR A 227 7.44 -25.41 1.05
C THR A 227 8.40 -26.03 0.04
N VAL A 228 8.73 -25.28 -1.00
CA VAL A 228 9.72 -25.69 -2.01
C VAL A 228 11.04 -24.99 -1.69
N LEU A 229 12.12 -25.77 -1.60
CA LEU A 229 13.44 -25.28 -1.21
C LEU A 229 14.49 -25.74 -2.21
N ASP A 230 15.27 -24.80 -2.71
CA ASP A 230 16.47 -25.13 -3.47
C ASP A 230 17.59 -25.58 -2.52
N ARG A 231 18.15 -26.77 -2.76
CA ARG A 231 19.29 -27.33 -2.03
C ARG A 231 20.59 -27.29 -2.84
N GLY A 232 20.55 -26.75 -4.05
CA GLY A 232 21.65 -26.67 -4.99
C GLY A 232 21.78 -27.91 -5.88
N ASP A 233 21.78 -29.11 -5.29
CA ASP A 233 21.84 -30.38 -6.03
C ASP A 233 20.45 -30.94 -6.37
N HIS A 234 19.44 -30.58 -5.58
CA HIS A 234 18.04 -30.95 -5.79
C HIS A 234 17.09 -29.88 -5.25
N ILE A 235 15.83 -29.95 -5.65
CA ILE A 235 14.72 -29.17 -5.11
C ILE A 235 13.95 -30.05 -4.12
N SER A 236 13.80 -29.59 -2.89
CA SER A 236 13.10 -30.31 -1.83
C SER A 236 11.72 -29.72 -1.58
N ILE A 237 10.68 -30.49 -1.86
CA ILE A 237 9.27 -30.15 -1.64
C ILE A 237 8.85 -30.71 -0.28
N ARG A 238 8.84 -29.88 0.74
CA ARG A 238 8.55 -30.27 2.12
C ARG A 238 7.07 -30.09 2.46
N SER A 239 6.47 -31.10 3.08
CA SER A 239 5.11 -31.05 3.59
C SER A 239 5.02 -30.23 4.87
N LYS A 240 3.96 -29.43 4.99
CA LYS A 240 3.55 -28.64 6.16
C LYS A 240 2.19 -29.09 6.68
N ASN A 241 1.96 -30.40 6.70
CA ASN A 241 0.65 -31.05 6.88
C ASN A 241 -0.18 -31.14 5.59
N ALA A 242 0.49 -31.33 4.44
CA ALA A 242 -0.20 -31.71 3.21
C ALA A 242 -0.94 -33.04 3.42
N PRO A 243 -2.19 -33.18 2.96
CA PRO A 243 -2.89 -34.46 3.00
C PRO A 243 -2.20 -35.48 2.08
N VAL A 244 -2.41 -36.77 2.35
CA VAL A 244 -1.74 -37.86 1.62
C VAL A 244 -2.00 -37.79 0.12
N HIS A 245 -3.24 -37.50 -0.30
CA HIS A 245 -3.58 -37.38 -1.71
C HIS A 245 -2.78 -36.26 -2.41
N ALA A 246 -2.52 -35.13 -1.73
CA ALA A 246 -1.73 -34.06 -2.30
C ALA A 246 -0.24 -34.43 -2.40
N MET A 247 0.29 -35.19 -1.43
CA MET A 247 1.65 -35.76 -1.54
C MET A 247 1.77 -36.72 -2.73
N ASP A 248 0.77 -37.59 -2.92
CA ASP A 248 0.72 -38.55 -4.03
C ASP A 248 0.65 -37.83 -5.40
N ALA A 249 -0.13 -36.74 -5.47
CA ALA A 249 -0.24 -35.92 -6.68
C ALA A 249 1.08 -35.21 -7.02
N VAL A 250 1.80 -34.69 -6.01
CA VAL A 250 3.14 -34.10 -6.21
C VAL A 250 4.13 -35.15 -6.70
N GLU A 251 4.21 -36.32 -6.07
CA GLU A 251 5.11 -37.40 -6.50
C GLU A 251 4.84 -37.82 -7.96
N SER A 252 3.56 -37.95 -8.32
CA SER A 252 3.14 -38.32 -9.67
C SER A 252 3.49 -37.27 -10.72
N ALA A 253 3.55 -36.00 -10.34
CA ALA A 253 3.87 -34.90 -11.25
C ALA A 253 5.38 -34.77 -11.56
N PHE A 254 6.25 -35.37 -10.76
CA PHE A 254 7.70 -35.31 -10.95
C PHE A 254 8.32 -36.71 -11.13
N PRO A 255 8.33 -37.24 -12.38
CA PRO A 255 8.93 -38.54 -12.66
C PRO A 255 10.39 -38.61 -12.22
N GLY A 256 10.73 -39.63 -11.42
CA GLY A 256 12.08 -39.81 -10.87
C GLY A 256 12.34 -39.06 -9.56
N ALA A 257 11.34 -38.37 -9.01
CA ALA A 257 11.42 -37.81 -7.67
C ALA A 257 11.54 -38.91 -6.61
N LYS A 258 12.21 -38.58 -5.50
CA LYS A 258 12.37 -39.47 -4.35
C LYS A 258 11.44 -39.04 -3.23
N ARG A 259 10.50 -39.90 -2.86
CA ARG A 259 9.57 -39.65 -1.76
C ARG A 259 10.11 -40.14 -0.42
N TYR A 260 9.93 -39.29 0.59
CA TYR A 260 10.17 -39.57 1.99
C TYR A 260 8.92 -39.22 2.81
N GLU A 261 8.91 -39.57 4.09
CA GLU A 261 7.74 -39.40 4.97
C GLU A 261 7.21 -37.95 5.03
N GLY A 262 8.10 -36.95 4.95
CA GLY A 262 7.72 -35.53 5.06
C GLY A 262 8.13 -34.64 3.89
N HIS A 263 8.73 -35.19 2.83
CA HIS A 263 9.20 -34.41 1.69
C HIS A 263 9.39 -35.25 0.44
N ILE A 264 9.45 -34.58 -0.71
CA ILE A 264 9.72 -35.16 -2.03
C ILE A 264 10.88 -34.36 -2.64
N ASP A 265 11.94 -35.06 -3.06
CA ASP A 265 13.10 -34.42 -3.68
C ASP A 265 13.09 -34.64 -5.20
N VAL A 266 13.28 -33.54 -5.94
CA VAL A 266 13.29 -33.48 -7.40
C VAL A 266 14.67 -33.02 -7.85
N SER A 267 15.38 -33.84 -8.63
CA SER A 267 16.71 -33.50 -9.15
C SER A 267 16.63 -32.95 -10.58
N GLY A 268 17.54 -32.03 -10.94
CA GLY A 268 17.70 -31.53 -12.31
C GLY A 268 16.55 -30.63 -12.80
N ALA A 269 15.76 -30.06 -11.89
CA ALA A 269 14.66 -29.14 -12.20
C ALA A 269 14.94 -27.74 -11.65
N ASP A 270 14.37 -26.73 -12.31
CA ASP A 270 14.42 -25.34 -11.85
C ASP A 270 13.45 -25.12 -10.67
N CYS A 271 13.89 -24.37 -9.66
CA CYS A 271 13.13 -24.16 -8.42
C CYS A 271 11.83 -23.38 -8.67
N LEU A 272 11.81 -22.42 -9.59
CA LEU A 272 10.62 -21.64 -9.91
C LEU A 272 9.59 -22.53 -10.60
N ALA A 273 10.02 -23.32 -11.60
CA ALA A 273 9.15 -24.27 -12.28
C ALA A 273 8.55 -25.31 -11.32
N VAL A 274 9.36 -25.87 -10.41
CA VAL A 274 8.85 -26.79 -9.38
C VAL A 274 7.86 -26.08 -8.45
N SER A 275 8.16 -24.86 -8.02
CA SER A 275 7.29 -24.07 -7.15
C SER A 275 5.93 -23.77 -7.78
N GLU A 276 5.89 -23.43 -9.06
CA GLU A 276 4.66 -23.19 -9.82
C GLU A 276 3.82 -24.45 -9.98
N GLN A 277 4.45 -25.57 -10.31
CA GLN A 277 3.77 -26.86 -10.48
C GLN A 277 3.21 -27.37 -9.14
N VAL A 278 4.00 -27.33 -8.06
CA VAL A 278 3.54 -27.71 -6.71
C VAL A 278 2.37 -26.84 -6.25
N ARG A 279 2.42 -25.53 -6.53
CA ARG A 279 1.31 -24.62 -6.20
C ARG A 279 0.05 -24.98 -6.99
N SER A 280 0.18 -25.31 -8.27
CA SER A 280 -0.95 -25.71 -9.11
C SER A 280 -1.60 -27.00 -8.62
N ILE A 281 -0.78 -27.98 -8.20
CA ILE A 281 -1.26 -29.22 -7.58
C ILE A 281 -1.95 -28.94 -6.25
N GLU A 282 -1.34 -28.12 -5.39
CA GLU A 282 -1.94 -27.75 -4.10
C GLU A 282 -3.36 -27.16 -4.29
N VAL A 283 -3.55 -26.27 -5.26
CA VAL A 283 -4.86 -25.70 -5.58
C VAL A 283 -5.83 -26.76 -6.12
N ALA A 284 -5.37 -27.62 -7.03
CA ALA A 284 -6.20 -28.67 -7.64
C ALA A 284 -6.70 -29.69 -6.58
N GLU A 285 -5.90 -29.92 -5.55
CA GLU A 285 -6.23 -30.83 -4.45
C GLU A 285 -7.01 -30.15 -3.30
N GLY A 286 -7.40 -28.88 -3.46
CA GLY A 286 -8.25 -28.14 -2.51
C GLY A 286 -7.50 -27.30 -1.48
N GLY A 287 -6.18 -27.14 -1.63
CA GLY A 287 -5.38 -26.19 -0.87
C GLY A 287 -5.44 -24.76 -1.44
N TYR A 288 -4.92 -23.79 -0.70
CA TYR A 288 -5.00 -22.38 -1.09
C TYR A 288 -3.91 -21.95 -2.09
N GLY A 289 -2.71 -22.54 -2.01
CA GLY A 289 -1.62 -22.19 -2.93
C GLY A 289 -1.09 -20.75 -2.80
N PHE A 290 -1.39 -20.02 -1.73
CA PHE A 290 -1.03 -18.61 -1.57
C PHE A 290 0.46 -18.27 -1.85
N PHE A 291 0.65 -17.11 -2.45
CA PHE A 291 1.88 -16.33 -2.38
C PHE A 291 1.88 -15.52 -1.10
N THR A 292 3.05 -15.39 -0.48
CA THR A 292 3.26 -14.36 0.53
C THR A 292 3.12 -12.99 -0.14
N PRO A 293 2.30 -12.07 0.41
CA PRO A 293 2.11 -10.77 -0.21
C PRO A 293 3.40 -9.95 -0.20
N SER A 294 3.60 -9.23 -1.29
CA SER A 294 4.57 -8.16 -1.47
C SER A 294 4.02 -6.86 -0.89
N SER A 295 4.90 -5.92 -0.56
CA SER A 295 4.49 -4.59 -0.09
C SER A 295 5.42 -3.51 -0.59
N THR A 296 4.85 -2.34 -0.83
CA THR A 296 5.56 -1.07 -1.05
C THR A 296 5.30 -0.17 0.15
N TYR A 297 6.31 0.59 0.56
CA TYR A 297 6.27 1.42 1.75
C TYR A 297 6.44 2.88 1.40
N HIS A 298 5.40 3.66 1.67
CA HIS A 298 5.43 5.11 1.47
C HIS A 298 5.70 5.87 2.76
N THR A 299 6.30 7.03 2.58
CA THR A 299 6.38 8.06 3.61
C THR A 299 5.06 8.81 3.71
N PHE A 300 4.71 9.22 4.92
CA PHE A 300 3.53 10.06 5.13
C PHE A 300 3.83 11.50 4.71
N MET A 301 2.89 12.11 3.98
CA MET A 301 2.90 13.55 3.82
C MET A 301 2.57 14.20 5.16
N GLU A 302 3.39 15.14 5.60
CA GLU A 302 3.07 15.93 6.78
C GLU A 302 1.79 16.76 6.57
N GLY A 303 1.05 16.96 7.65
CA GLY A 303 -0.08 17.87 7.66
C GLY A 303 0.37 19.31 7.40
N LEU A 304 -0.57 20.16 6.97
CA LEU A 304 -0.32 21.58 6.70
C LEU A 304 0.23 22.34 7.93
N GLN A 305 -0.01 21.84 9.15
CA GLN A 305 0.52 22.39 10.40
C GLN A 305 1.76 21.65 10.92
N GLY A 306 2.43 20.86 10.06
CA GLY A 306 3.51 19.96 10.44
C GLY A 306 3.00 18.68 11.14
N GLY A 307 3.86 17.67 11.23
CA GLY A 307 3.53 16.39 11.87
C GLY A 307 2.48 15.57 11.12
N LYS A 308 1.81 14.63 11.81
CA LYS A 308 0.87 13.70 11.17
C LYS A 308 -0.42 14.41 10.75
N MET A 309 -0.82 14.20 9.49
CA MET A 309 -2.14 14.58 8.99
C MET A 309 -3.24 13.85 9.78
N SER A 310 -4.17 14.58 10.40
CA SER A 310 -5.19 13.98 11.25
C SER A 310 -6.52 14.72 11.21
N SER A 311 -7.62 13.96 11.14
CA SER A 311 -8.98 14.48 11.25
C SER A 311 -9.24 15.18 12.59
N SER A 312 -8.49 14.83 13.65
CA SER A 312 -8.57 15.52 14.95
C SER A 312 -7.92 16.92 14.95
N VAL A 313 -7.12 17.25 13.93
CA VAL A 313 -6.49 18.57 13.74
C VAL A 313 -6.96 19.11 12.40
N GLU A 314 -8.13 19.74 12.41
CA GLU A 314 -8.83 20.17 11.19
C GLU A 314 -7.99 21.07 10.27
N GLU A 315 -7.14 21.93 10.84
CA GLU A 315 -6.25 22.83 10.07
C GLU A 315 -5.04 22.12 9.45
N SER A 316 -4.80 20.83 9.77
CA SER A 316 -3.70 20.02 9.23
C SER A 316 -3.98 19.43 7.85
N LEU A 317 -5.23 19.48 7.37
CA LEU A 317 -5.67 18.88 6.11
C LEU A 317 -6.88 19.61 5.54
N PHE A 318 -7.23 19.28 4.30
CA PHE A 318 -8.52 19.65 3.72
C PHE A 318 -9.17 18.44 3.08
N TRP A 319 -10.51 18.45 3.07
CA TRP A 319 -11.34 17.46 2.39
C TRP A 319 -11.58 17.88 0.93
N PHE A 320 -11.94 16.94 0.07
CA PHE A 320 -12.16 17.25 -1.35
C PHE A 320 -13.43 18.06 -1.62
N ASP A 321 -14.42 17.99 -0.72
CA ASP A 321 -15.68 18.75 -0.81
C ASP A 321 -15.71 19.99 0.10
N GLU A 322 -14.57 20.35 0.69
CA GLU A 322 -14.48 21.49 1.60
C GLU A 322 -14.60 22.83 0.85
N PRO A 323 -15.34 23.84 1.38
CA PRO A 323 -15.45 25.14 0.72
C PRO A 323 -14.10 25.77 0.42
N LEU A 324 -13.94 26.31 -0.81
CA LEU A 324 -12.65 26.86 -1.28
C LEU A 324 -12.06 27.94 -0.38
N ASP A 325 -12.90 28.77 0.25
CA ASP A 325 -12.42 29.78 1.21
C ASP A 325 -11.75 29.18 2.44
N SER A 326 -12.28 28.03 2.92
CA SER A 326 -11.68 27.27 4.01
C SER A 326 -10.36 26.63 3.58
N VAL A 327 -10.35 25.97 2.42
CA VAL A 327 -9.12 25.40 1.83
C VAL A 327 -8.06 26.48 1.65
N ARG A 328 -8.45 27.66 1.15
CA ARG A 328 -7.55 28.82 1.01
C ARG A 328 -6.97 29.24 2.34
N LYS A 329 -7.78 29.37 3.38
CA LYS A 329 -7.33 29.73 4.72
C LYS A 329 -6.27 28.73 5.20
N LYS A 330 -6.54 27.42 5.09
CA LYS A 330 -5.64 26.35 5.51
C LYS A 330 -4.30 26.34 4.75
N VAL A 331 -4.33 26.45 3.41
CA VAL A 331 -3.11 26.52 2.60
C VAL A 331 -2.30 27.78 2.90
N MET A 332 -2.97 28.92 3.08
CA MET A 332 -2.31 30.18 3.39
C MET A 332 -1.77 30.23 4.83
N SER A 333 -2.39 29.51 5.77
CA SER A 333 -1.93 29.40 7.17
C SER A 333 -0.92 28.28 7.40
N ALA A 334 -0.71 27.37 6.44
CA ALA A 334 0.19 26.23 6.56
C ALA A 334 1.60 26.62 7.06
N LEU A 335 2.22 25.77 7.87
CA LEU A 335 3.64 25.92 8.21
C LEU A 335 4.52 25.87 6.95
N THR A 336 5.70 26.45 7.07
CA THR A 336 6.68 26.49 5.99
C THR A 336 8.08 26.31 6.53
N GLY A 337 8.98 25.72 5.76
CA GLY A 337 10.43 25.77 6.03
C GLY A 337 11.09 27.11 5.70
N GLY A 338 10.33 28.21 5.69
CA GLY A 338 10.85 29.55 5.43
C GLY A 338 11.48 30.18 6.67
N ARG A 339 12.06 31.37 6.50
CA ARG A 339 12.62 32.16 7.60
C ARG A 339 11.58 33.10 8.24
N MET A 340 11.92 33.64 9.41
CA MET A 340 11.04 34.53 10.19
C MET A 340 10.77 35.85 9.49
N THR A 341 11.78 36.40 8.80
CA THR A 341 11.68 37.67 8.07
C THR A 341 11.90 37.49 6.57
N LYS A 342 11.40 38.45 5.78
CA LYS A 342 11.63 38.48 4.33
C LYS A 342 13.12 38.62 4.02
N GLU A 343 13.82 39.46 4.77
CA GLU A 343 15.24 39.73 4.59
C GLU A 343 16.07 38.47 4.83
N GLU A 344 15.75 37.69 5.87
CA GLU A 344 16.39 36.39 6.10
C GLU A 344 16.05 35.36 5.03
N GLN A 345 14.79 35.30 4.56
CA GLN A 345 14.40 34.40 3.48
C GLN A 345 15.19 34.69 2.20
N VAL A 346 15.33 35.96 1.84
CA VAL A 346 16.09 36.37 0.65
C VAL A 346 17.57 36.07 0.81
N ARG A 347 18.12 36.22 2.02
CA ARG A 347 19.56 36.02 2.28
C ARG A 347 19.97 34.57 2.44
N PHE A 348 19.15 33.76 3.11
CA PHE A 348 19.50 32.41 3.55
C PHE A 348 18.67 31.31 2.87
N GLY A 349 17.64 31.68 2.10
CA GLY A 349 16.71 30.72 1.51
C GLY A 349 15.85 29.99 2.55
N GLY A 350 14.96 29.14 2.04
CA GLY A 350 14.14 28.22 2.83
C GLY A 350 14.60 26.77 2.75
N GLU A 351 13.93 25.93 3.55
CA GLU A 351 14.14 24.50 3.70
C GLU A 351 12.92 23.77 3.11
N PRO A 352 12.90 23.48 1.79
CA PRO A 352 11.72 22.94 1.11
C PRO A 352 11.39 21.50 1.54
N ASP A 353 12.39 20.68 1.87
CA ASP A 353 12.21 19.24 2.09
C ASP A 353 11.44 18.91 3.39
N THR A 354 11.30 19.88 4.29
CA THR A 354 10.50 19.83 5.53
C THR A 354 9.30 20.78 5.48
N CYS A 355 9.03 21.43 4.34
CA CYS A 355 7.98 22.43 4.20
C CYS A 355 6.66 21.77 3.73
N PRO A 356 5.58 21.77 4.53
CA PRO A 356 4.31 21.17 4.14
C PRO A 356 3.73 21.69 2.82
N VAL A 357 3.95 22.98 2.50
CA VAL A 357 3.52 23.57 1.21
C VAL A 357 4.30 22.96 0.04
N TYR A 358 5.60 22.74 0.20
CA TYR A 358 6.40 22.09 -0.84
C TYR A 358 6.04 20.61 -0.97
N LEU A 359 5.85 19.90 0.16
CA LEU A 359 5.41 18.51 0.18
C LEU A 359 4.06 18.33 -0.53
N LEU A 360 3.10 19.24 -0.33
CA LEU A 360 1.83 19.22 -1.05
C LEU A 360 2.02 19.29 -2.58
N ASN A 361 2.93 20.13 -3.06
CA ASN A 361 3.27 20.18 -4.49
C ASN A 361 3.97 18.89 -4.95
N ARG A 362 4.95 18.40 -4.18
CA ARG A 362 5.71 17.18 -4.49
C ARG A 362 4.83 15.94 -4.56
N PHE A 363 3.85 15.81 -3.67
CA PHE A 363 2.98 14.64 -3.60
C PHE A 363 1.84 14.71 -4.61
N HIS A 364 1.19 15.87 -4.77
CA HIS A 364 -0.12 15.91 -5.42
C HIS A 364 -0.32 16.98 -6.48
N MET A 365 0.20 18.20 -6.27
CA MET A 365 -0.21 19.37 -7.05
C MET A 365 0.68 19.69 -8.26
N VAL A 366 1.87 19.09 -8.36
CA VAL A 366 2.78 19.31 -9.48
C VAL A 366 3.14 17.96 -10.09
N GLU A 367 2.82 17.73 -11.35
CA GLU A 367 3.16 16.49 -12.08
C GLU A 367 4.52 16.58 -12.80
N ASP A 368 4.91 17.77 -13.24
CA ASP A 368 6.19 18.01 -13.89
C ASP A 368 7.34 18.14 -12.87
N ASP A 369 8.30 17.22 -12.95
CA ASP A 369 9.48 17.20 -12.10
C ASP A 369 10.36 18.46 -12.32
N THR A 370 10.37 19.04 -13.52
CA THR A 370 11.12 20.27 -13.83
C THR A 370 10.59 21.45 -13.02
N LEU A 371 9.29 21.73 -13.10
CA LEU A 371 8.66 22.78 -12.29
C LEU A 371 8.89 22.57 -10.78
N LEU A 372 8.85 21.33 -10.30
CA LEU A 372 9.07 21.05 -8.88
C LEU A 372 10.51 21.36 -8.43
N LEU A 373 11.50 21.10 -9.30
CA LEU A 373 12.92 21.46 -9.09
C LEU A 373 13.14 22.97 -9.17
N GLU A 374 12.43 23.68 -10.04
CA GLU A 374 12.45 25.15 -10.11
C GLU A 374 11.90 25.77 -8.81
N ILE A 375 10.77 25.28 -8.31
CA ILE A 375 10.20 25.72 -7.02
C ILE A 375 11.20 25.48 -5.90
N ARG A 376 11.84 24.31 -5.86
CA ARG A 376 12.84 23.95 -4.85
C ARG A 376 14.03 24.89 -4.89
N SER A 377 14.62 25.08 -6.07
CA SER A 377 15.79 25.94 -6.28
C SER A 377 15.50 27.40 -5.98
N ALA A 378 14.30 27.89 -6.34
CA ALA A 378 13.88 29.24 -6.04
C ALA A 378 13.66 29.46 -4.53
N CYS A 379 13.12 28.46 -3.82
CA CYS A 379 13.00 28.49 -2.36
C CYS A 379 14.37 28.53 -1.67
N MET A 380 15.29 27.64 -2.06
CA MET A 380 16.63 27.53 -1.47
C MET A 380 17.52 28.73 -1.76
N SER A 381 17.33 29.40 -2.91
CA SER A 381 18.07 30.62 -3.25
C SER A 381 17.48 31.89 -2.62
N GLY A 382 16.32 31.81 -1.97
CA GLY A 382 15.61 32.97 -1.43
C GLY A 382 14.89 33.83 -2.46
N SER A 383 14.90 33.44 -3.74
CA SER A 383 14.20 34.15 -4.82
C SER A 383 12.68 33.95 -4.78
N LEU A 384 12.21 32.87 -4.14
CA LEU A 384 10.79 32.61 -3.88
C LEU A 384 10.44 32.86 -2.41
N LEU A 385 9.50 33.78 -2.17
CA LEU A 385 8.94 34.03 -0.84
C LEU A 385 7.81 33.05 -0.51
N CYS A 386 7.72 32.64 0.75
CA CYS A 386 6.72 31.68 1.23
C CYS A 386 5.27 32.10 0.92
N GLY A 387 4.94 33.39 1.09
CA GLY A 387 3.60 33.90 0.78
C GLY A 387 3.23 33.78 -0.70
N SER A 388 4.20 33.97 -1.60
CA SER A 388 3.99 33.79 -3.05
C SER A 388 3.88 32.31 -3.41
N CYS A 389 4.72 31.46 -2.80
CA CYS A 389 4.67 30.00 -2.98
C CYS A 389 3.30 29.43 -2.55
N LYS A 390 2.79 29.85 -1.39
CA LYS A 390 1.46 29.47 -0.89
C LYS A 390 0.34 29.87 -1.85
N LYS A 391 0.37 31.10 -2.37
CA LYS A 391 -0.63 31.57 -3.34
C LYS A 391 -0.63 30.71 -4.61
N ALA A 392 0.55 30.47 -5.19
CA ALA A 392 0.67 29.63 -6.38
C ALA A 392 0.22 28.18 -6.10
N THR A 393 0.57 27.64 -4.94
CA THR A 393 0.12 26.31 -4.51
C THR A 393 -1.39 26.24 -4.35
N PHE A 394 -2.01 27.27 -3.76
CA PHE A 394 -3.46 27.35 -3.63
C PHE A 394 -4.17 27.38 -4.98
N GLU A 395 -3.64 28.10 -5.98
CA GLU A 395 -4.24 28.07 -7.33
C GLU A 395 -4.22 26.66 -7.94
N ARG A 396 -3.14 25.89 -7.76
CA ARG A 396 -3.07 24.48 -8.19
C ARG A 396 -4.06 23.60 -7.42
N VAL A 397 -4.19 23.81 -6.10
CA VAL A 397 -5.18 23.10 -5.28
C VAL A 397 -6.60 23.41 -5.76
N LYS A 398 -6.90 24.67 -6.06
CA LYS A 398 -8.21 25.08 -6.57
C LYS A 398 -8.55 24.41 -7.90
N GLU A 399 -7.59 24.39 -8.82
CA GLU A 399 -7.72 23.70 -10.11
C GLU A 399 -7.93 22.20 -9.93
N PHE A 400 -7.10 21.56 -9.11
CA PHE A 400 -7.23 20.15 -8.76
C PHE A 400 -8.61 19.83 -8.16
N LEU A 401 -9.07 20.58 -7.17
CA LEU A 401 -10.37 20.33 -6.52
C LEU A 401 -11.54 20.50 -7.49
N SER A 402 -11.47 21.50 -8.39
CA SER A 402 -12.50 21.71 -9.41
C SER A 402 -12.57 20.53 -10.37
N ASP A 403 -11.44 20.15 -10.96
CA ASP A 403 -11.36 19.02 -11.89
C ASP A 403 -11.72 17.69 -11.21
N PHE A 404 -11.25 17.48 -9.98
CA PHE A 404 -11.54 16.27 -9.24
C PHE A 404 -13.02 16.17 -8.87
N LYS A 405 -13.67 17.29 -8.57
CA LYS A 405 -15.12 17.34 -8.38
C LYS A 405 -15.86 16.92 -9.64
N ASP A 406 -15.51 17.45 -10.80
CA ASP A 406 -16.14 17.10 -12.07
C ASP A 406 -15.99 15.59 -12.38
N ARG A 407 -14.80 15.03 -12.12
CA ARG A 407 -14.53 13.60 -12.27
C ARG A 407 -15.35 12.73 -11.30
N ARG A 408 -15.49 13.15 -10.04
CA ARG A 408 -16.32 12.46 -9.03
C ARG A 408 -17.80 12.50 -9.41
N ASP A 409 -18.30 13.65 -9.84
CA ASP A 409 -19.70 13.79 -10.26
C ASP A 409 -20.01 12.86 -11.45
N ALA A 410 -19.06 12.68 -12.38
CA ALA A 410 -19.19 11.77 -13.53
C ALA A 410 -19.29 10.27 -13.14
N VAL A 411 -18.61 9.84 -12.07
CA VAL A 411 -18.59 8.44 -11.60
C VAL A 411 -19.56 8.16 -10.46
N SER A 412 -20.32 9.16 -10.01
CA SER A 412 -21.28 9.02 -8.89
C SER A 412 -22.28 7.87 -9.06
N HIS A 413 -22.66 7.54 -10.28
CA HIS A 413 -23.55 6.42 -10.59
C HIS A 413 -22.92 5.03 -10.33
N MET A 414 -21.59 4.93 -10.28
CA MET A 414 -20.85 3.69 -10.05
C MET A 414 -20.83 3.26 -8.58
N VAL A 415 -21.12 4.17 -7.64
CA VAL A 415 -21.10 3.92 -6.19
C VAL A 415 -22.48 3.72 -5.58
N VAL A 416 -23.52 3.55 -6.39
CA VAL A 416 -24.91 3.43 -5.93
C VAL A 416 -25.27 1.96 -5.69
N GLY A 417 -25.38 1.59 -4.41
CA GLY A 417 -26.15 0.42 -3.93
C GLY A 417 -25.32 -0.75 -3.43
#